data_AF-A0A496MY60-F1
#
_entry.id   AF-A0A496MY60-F1
#
_cell.length_a   1.000
_cell.length_b   1.000
_cell.length_c   1.000
_cell.angle_alpha   90.00
_cell.angle_beta   90.00
_cell.angle_gamma   90.00
#
_symmetry.space_group_name_H-M   'P 1'
#
loop_
_entity.id
_entity.type
_entity.pdbx_description
1 polymer ?
#
loop_
_entity_poly.entity_id
_entity_poly.type
_entity_poly.pdbx_seq_one_letter_code
_entity_poly.pdbx_strand_id
1 'polypeptide(L)'
;DVMPYDHTGQWHVLIISMGLVAGALWSLTDRSQLRLPWRNTIILIVCVSALMTIGQFSHYPQPPQLQRYGWFVSYSVVLAMYLALRLRPGVAWAMWVGFAVITYVAESWLGLDLLASASSIIACIPLLIPATIVPLQLNWVVKSLPTLQRVDSNAYLEPDLQRYTSEMTKWLHSLLQLVDDPTVAKLMELRLRDAIRSPLLDVPELTVAVWRARAAGSRVTLIDDRSPTCADPEEHSKIIANATDALAKNPHTLTLRLLPAGRDRYASLRWN
;
A
#
# COMPACT_ATOMS: atom_id res chain seq x y z
N ASP A 1 25.85 18.34 -60.51
CA ASP A 1 24.54 17.68 -60.69
C ASP A 1 23.64 17.95 -59.51
N VAL A 2 22.71 18.88 -59.68
CA VAL A 2 21.65 19.16 -58.71
C VAL A 2 20.59 18.09 -58.92
N MET A 3 20.56 17.09 -58.03
CA MET A 3 19.50 16.08 -58.00
C MET A 3 18.14 16.81 -57.91
N PRO A 4 17.21 16.60 -58.86
CA PRO A 4 15.86 17.12 -58.73
C PRO A 4 15.24 16.48 -57.49
N TYR A 5 14.99 17.29 -56.46
CA TYR A 5 14.23 16.87 -55.29
C TYR A 5 12.81 16.60 -55.77
N ASP A 6 12.47 15.33 -55.98
CA ASP A 6 11.13 14.96 -56.39
C ASP A 6 10.16 15.27 -55.24
N HIS A 7 9.39 16.34 -55.42
CA HIS A 7 8.35 16.78 -54.48
C HIS A 7 7.04 16.01 -54.65
N THR A 8 7.01 14.90 -55.40
CA THR A 8 5.93 13.88 -55.31
C THR A 8 5.95 13.13 -53.97
N GLY A 9 6.28 13.85 -52.89
CA GLY A 9 6.38 13.35 -51.54
C GLY A 9 5.10 12.64 -51.18
N GLN A 10 5.24 11.40 -50.73
CA GLN A 10 4.17 10.58 -50.18
C GLN A 10 3.69 11.15 -48.83
N TRP A 11 3.26 12.42 -48.81
CA TRP A 11 2.76 13.13 -47.64
C TRP A 11 1.56 12.40 -47.02
N HIS A 12 0.79 11.68 -47.83
CA HIS A 12 -0.28 10.80 -47.37
C HIS A 12 0.24 9.69 -46.45
N VAL A 13 1.41 9.10 -46.72
CA VAL A 13 2.04 8.09 -45.85
C VAL A 13 2.41 8.69 -44.51
N LEU A 14 2.98 9.90 -44.52
CA LEU A 14 3.37 10.63 -43.29
C LEU A 14 2.13 11.04 -42.47
N ILE A 15 1.06 11.49 -43.13
CA ILE A 15 -0.19 11.87 -42.45
C ILE A 15 -0.87 10.64 -41.85
N ILE A 16 -0.93 9.52 -42.58
CA ILE A 16 -1.49 8.25 -42.08
C ILE A 16 -0.68 7.75 -40.90
N SER A 17 0.65 7.78 -40.99
CA SER A 17 1.54 7.33 -39.91
C SER A 17 1.43 8.21 -38.66
N MET A 18 1.31 9.53 -38.82
CA MET A 18 1.04 10.46 -37.72
C MET A 18 -0.31 10.16 -37.05
N GLY A 19 -1.34 9.85 -37.83
CA GLY A 19 -2.64 9.42 -37.31
C GLY A 19 -2.57 8.12 -36.50
N LEU A 20 -1.77 7.14 -36.95
CA LEU A 20 -1.52 5.89 -36.22
C LEU A 20 -0.77 6.12 -34.92
N VAL A 21 0.24 7.00 -34.92
CA VAL A 21 0.97 7.39 -33.71
C VAL A 21 0.05 8.11 -32.72
N ALA A 22 -0.78 9.03 -33.19
CA ALA A 22 -1.76 9.73 -32.36
C ALA A 22 -2.79 8.76 -31.74
N GLY A 23 -3.29 7.79 -32.51
CA GLY A 23 -4.18 6.74 -32.01
C GLY A 23 -3.50 5.83 -30.97
N ALA A 24 -2.23 5.47 -31.18
CA ALA A 24 -1.45 4.71 -30.21
C ALA A 24 -1.20 5.50 -28.91
N LEU A 25 -0.85 6.78 -29.02
CA LEU A 25 -0.69 7.68 -27.86
C LEU A 25 -2.00 7.89 -27.11
N TRP A 26 -3.11 8.03 -27.83
CA TRP A 26 -4.44 8.15 -27.22
C TRP A 26 -4.80 6.89 -26.43
N SER A 27 -4.53 5.70 -27.00
CA SER A 27 -4.69 4.42 -26.31
C SER A 27 -3.84 4.33 -25.03
N LEU A 28 -2.64 4.94 -25.05
CA LEU A 28 -1.74 5.07 -23.90
C LEU A 28 -2.16 6.16 -22.91
N THR A 29 -3.10 7.06 -23.21
CA THR A 29 -3.50 8.12 -22.25
C THR A 29 -4.53 7.69 -21.21
N ASP A 30 -5.12 6.50 -21.33
CA ASP A 30 -6.09 6.01 -20.36
C ASP A 30 -5.45 5.90 -18.95
N ARG A 31 -5.82 6.79 -18.03
CA ARG A 31 -5.27 6.88 -16.67
C ARG A 31 -6.05 6.05 -15.65
N SER A 32 -7.11 5.37 -16.08
CA SER A 32 -8.01 4.67 -15.16
C SER A 32 -7.36 3.48 -14.43
N GLN A 33 -6.33 2.88 -15.02
CA GLN A 33 -5.68 1.68 -14.47
C GLN A 33 -4.16 1.73 -14.63
N LEU A 34 -3.44 1.25 -13.61
CA LEU A 34 -1.96 1.08 -13.63
C LEU A 34 -1.47 0.12 -14.71
N ARG A 35 -2.30 -0.86 -15.09
CA ARG A 35 -2.06 -1.77 -16.21
C ARG A 35 -2.97 -1.37 -17.36
N LEU A 36 -2.42 -1.29 -18.58
CA LEU A 36 -3.22 -0.97 -19.76
C LEU A 36 -4.31 -2.05 -19.97
N PRO A 37 -5.59 -1.67 -20.18
CA PRO A 37 -6.63 -2.64 -20.49
C PRO A 37 -6.32 -3.38 -21.80
N TRP A 38 -6.83 -4.61 -21.93
CA TRP A 38 -6.55 -5.46 -23.10
C TRP A 38 -7.00 -4.83 -24.41
N ARG A 39 -8.15 -4.13 -24.41
CA ARG A 39 -8.68 -3.41 -25.59
C ARG A 39 -7.67 -2.40 -26.14
N ASN A 40 -7.13 -1.56 -25.27
CA ASN A 40 -6.15 -0.52 -25.62
C ASN A 40 -4.82 -1.13 -26.06
N THR A 41 -4.43 -2.26 -25.46
CA THR A 41 -3.24 -3.02 -25.85
C THR A 41 -3.37 -3.53 -27.28
N ILE A 42 -4.52 -4.10 -27.64
CA ILE A 42 -4.81 -4.58 -29.01
C ILE A 42 -4.78 -3.43 -30.01
N ILE A 43 -5.43 -2.30 -29.69
CA ILE A 43 -5.41 -1.09 -30.54
C ILE A 43 -3.96 -0.65 -30.79
N LEU A 44 -3.14 -0.61 -29.74
CA LEU A 44 -1.74 -0.20 -29.86
C LEU A 44 -0.91 -1.19 -30.70
N ILE A 45 -1.12 -2.50 -30.53
CA ILE A 45 -0.48 -3.52 -31.39
C ILE A 45 -0.86 -3.30 -32.85
N VAL A 46 -2.14 -3.07 -33.15
CA VAL A 46 -2.63 -2.83 -34.51
C VAL A 46 -2.04 -1.54 -35.08
N CYS A 47 -1.97 -0.47 -34.30
CA CYS A 47 -1.38 0.80 -34.76
C CYS A 47 0.13 0.69 -35.03
N VAL A 48 0.89 0.06 -34.13
CA VAL A 48 2.34 -0.13 -34.30
C VAL A 48 2.64 -1.07 -35.47
N SER A 49 1.84 -2.13 -35.63
CA SER A 49 2.00 -3.05 -36.75
C SER A 49 1.71 -2.38 -38.09
N ALA A 50 0.60 -1.65 -38.19
CA ALA A 50 0.27 -0.88 -39.38
C ALA A 50 1.36 0.17 -39.69
N LEU A 51 1.89 0.84 -38.67
CA LEU A 51 2.98 1.82 -38.81
C LEU A 51 4.26 1.18 -39.38
N MET A 52 4.64 0.01 -38.84
CA MET A 52 5.80 -0.76 -39.31
C MET A 52 5.61 -1.24 -40.75
N THR A 53 4.45 -1.81 -41.08
CA THR A 53 4.18 -2.31 -42.43
C THR A 53 4.17 -1.16 -43.45
N ILE A 54 3.47 -0.05 -43.15
CA ILE A 54 3.41 1.12 -44.03
C ILE A 54 4.81 1.72 -44.23
N GLY A 55 5.61 1.84 -43.17
CA GLY A 55 6.97 2.36 -43.24
C GLY A 55 7.93 1.47 -44.03
N GLN A 56 7.77 0.15 -43.98
CA GLN A 56 8.59 -0.80 -44.74
C GLN A 56 8.32 -0.75 -46.25
N PHE A 57 7.09 -0.40 -46.66
CA PHE A 57 6.72 -0.33 -48.09
C PHE A 57 6.79 1.09 -48.68
N SER A 58 7.00 2.12 -47.86
CA SER A 58 7.11 3.51 -48.33
C SER A 58 8.46 3.76 -49.03
N HIS A 59 8.57 3.36 -50.30
CA HIS A 59 9.79 3.53 -51.10
C HIS A 59 10.10 5.01 -51.31
N TYR A 60 11.19 5.50 -50.72
CA TYR A 60 11.75 6.81 -51.01
C TYR A 60 12.86 6.69 -52.06
N PRO A 61 12.80 7.45 -53.17
CA PRO A 61 13.88 7.56 -54.13
C PRO A 61 14.96 8.49 -53.55
N GLN A 62 15.74 8.00 -52.59
CA GLN A 62 16.85 8.72 -51.97
C GLN A 62 18.09 7.82 -51.99
N PRO A 63 19.32 8.38 -52.09
CA PRO A 63 20.53 7.59 -52.19
C PRO A 63 20.71 6.66 -50.96
N PRO A 64 21.26 5.45 -51.16
CA PRO A 64 21.25 4.35 -50.18
C PRO A 64 21.93 4.66 -48.84
N GLN A 65 22.73 5.72 -48.78
CA GLN A 65 23.44 6.15 -47.56
C GLN A 65 22.54 6.97 -46.60
N LEU A 66 21.50 7.65 -47.11
CA LEU A 66 20.50 8.38 -46.32
C LEU A 66 19.23 7.56 -46.05
N GLN A 67 19.04 6.42 -46.71
CA GLN A 67 17.91 5.50 -46.45
C GLN A 67 17.90 4.88 -45.04
N ARG A 68 18.93 5.12 -44.22
CA ARG A 68 18.95 4.79 -42.78
C ARG A 68 17.95 5.56 -41.92
N TYR A 69 17.16 6.48 -42.49
CA TYR A 69 16.06 7.13 -41.76
C TYR A 69 14.88 6.17 -41.56
N GLY A 70 15.04 5.23 -40.62
CA GLY A 70 13.99 4.39 -40.07
C GLY A 70 13.09 5.17 -39.10
N TRP A 71 12.49 6.27 -39.55
CA TRP A 71 11.58 7.10 -38.74
C TRP A 71 10.45 6.24 -38.13
N PHE A 72 9.93 5.28 -38.89
CA PHE A 72 8.91 4.35 -38.40
C PHE A 72 9.46 3.37 -37.34
N VAL A 73 10.74 3.00 -37.44
CA VAL A 73 11.42 2.16 -36.44
C VAL A 73 11.53 2.92 -35.12
N SER A 74 12.01 4.15 -35.14
CA SER A 74 12.17 4.94 -33.91
C SER A 74 10.83 5.22 -33.21
N TYR A 75 9.78 5.59 -33.95
CA TYR A 75 8.45 5.78 -33.34
C TYR A 75 7.88 4.47 -32.77
N SER A 76 8.07 3.34 -33.46
CA SER A 76 7.60 2.03 -32.99
C SER A 76 8.36 1.56 -31.75
N VAL A 77 9.68 1.79 -31.67
CA VAL A 77 10.48 1.51 -30.46
C VAL A 77 9.94 2.29 -29.28
N VAL A 78 9.70 3.60 -29.44
CA VAL A 78 9.20 4.45 -28.36
C VAL A 78 7.81 3.97 -27.89
N LEU A 79 6.90 3.64 -28.81
CA LEU A 79 5.58 3.09 -28.46
C LEU A 79 5.67 1.73 -27.74
N ALA A 80 6.56 0.83 -28.20
CA ALA A 80 6.82 -0.44 -27.53
C ALA A 80 7.44 -0.25 -26.13
N MET A 81 8.32 0.75 -25.99
CA MET A 81 8.91 1.16 -24.72
C MET A 81 7.83 1.64 -23.74
N TYR A 82 6.90 2.47 -24.19
CA TYR A 82 5.76 2.90 -23.39
C TYR A 82 4.82 1.76 -23.00
N LEU A 83 4.62 0.77 -23.88
CA LEU A 83 3.85 -0.43 -23.56
C LEU A 83 4.54 -1.28 -22.46
N ALA A 84 5.86 -1.40 -22.54
CA ALA A 84 6.68 -2.02 -21.48
C ALA A 84 6.55 -1.25 -20.15
N LEU A 85 6.59 0.09 -20.20
CA LEU A 85 6.42 0.95 -19.03
C LEU A 85 5.07 0.75 -18.32
N ARG A 86 4.00 0.43 -19.07
CA ARG A 86 2.65 0.16 -18.54
C ARG A 86 2.43 -1.30 -18.10
N LEU A 87 3.50 -1.97 -17.65
CA LEU A 87 3.48 -3.29 -17.01
C LEU A 87 2.98 -4.46 -17.89
N ARG A 88 3.11 -4.34 -19.22
CA ARG A 88 2.91 -5.46 -20.16
C ARG A 88 4.19 -5.78 -20.95
N PRO A 89 5.31 -6.09 -20.27
CA PRO A 89 6.59 -6.31 -20.93
C PRO A 89 6.53 -7.46 -21.93
N GLY A 90 5.84 -8.56 -21.61
CA GLY A 90 5.76 -9.73 -22.49
C GLY A 90 5.14 -9.42 -23.86
N VAL A 91 4.14 -8.54 -23.92
CA VAL A 91 3.50 -8.15 -25.18
C VAL A 91 4.41 -7.25 -26.01
N ALA A 92 5.12 -6.31 -25.36
CA ALA A 92 6.09 -5.45 -26.03
C ALA A 92 7.24 -6.26 -26.64
N TRP A 93 7.79 -7.23 -25.89
CA TRP A 93 8.83 -8.13 -26.39
C TRP A 93 8.33 -9.04 -27.51
N ALA A 94 7.15 -9.66 -27.36
CA ALA A 94 6.58 -10.52 -28.40
C ALA A 94 6.34 -9.76 -29.71
N MET A 95 5.86 -8.51 -29.63
CA MET A 95 5.70 -7.64 -30.78
C MET A 95 7.04 -7.33 -31.43
N TRP A 96 8.04 -6.90 -30.64
CA TRP A 96 9.34 -6.47 -31.18
C TRP A 96 10.11 -7.63 -31.82
N VAL A 97 10.18 -8.77 -31.14
CA VAL A 97 10.81 -9.99 -31.67
C VAL A 97 10.02 -10.52 -32.86
N GLY A 98 8.69 -10.48 -32.81
CA GLY A 98 7.82 -10.86 -33.93
C GLY A 98 8.12 -10.04 -35.18
N PHE A 99 8.28 -8.72 -35.06
CA PHE A 99 8.68 -7.87 -36.19
C PHE A 99 10.06 -8.21 -36.72
N ALA A 100 11.06 -8.41 -35.85
CA ALA A 100 12.40 -8.80 -36.28
C ALA A 100 12.39 -10.12 -37.07
N VAL A 101 11.63 -11.11 -36.62
CA VAL A 101 11.49 -12.42 -37.29
C VAL A 101 10.75 -12.28 -38.62
N ILE A 102 9.63 -11.55 -38.66
CA ILE A 102 8.86 -11.33 -39.90
C ILE A 102 9.72 -10.62 -40.94
N THR A 103 10.44 -9.56 -40.55
CA THR A 103 11.37 -8.86 -41.43
C THR A 103 12.48 -9.79 -41.91
N TYR A 104 13.09 -10.58 -41.02
CA TYR A 104 14.13 -11.54 -41.42
C TYR A 104 13.62 -12.58 -42.43
N VAL A 105 12.41 -13.12 -42.23
CA VAL A 105 11.80 -14.08 -43.15
C VAL A 105 11.49 -13.42 -44.49
N ALA A 106 10.96 -12.20 -44.49
CA ALA A 106 10.67 -11.44 -45.71
C ALA A 106 11.94 -11.15 -46.53
N GLU A 107 13.05 -10.78 -45.87
CA GLU A 107 14.34 -10.55 -46.54
C GLU A 107 14.95 -11.86 -47.05
N SER A 108 15.01 -12.90 -46.22
CA SER A 108 15.77 -14.12 -46.54
C SER A 108 15.02 -15.13 -47.40
N TRP A 109 13.70 -15.27 -47.24
CA TRP A 109 12.89 -16.25 -47.96
C TRP A 109 12.16 -15.67 -49.16
N LEU A 110 11.63 -14.44 -49.04
CA LEU A 110 10.89 -13.79 -50.13
C LEU A 110 11.77 -12.88 -50.99
N GLY A 111 13.00 -12.58 -50.56
CA GLY A 111 13.92 -11.71 -51.30
C GLY A 111 13.38 -10.27 -51.44
N LEU A 112 12.55 -9.83 -50.50
CA LEU A 112 12.01 -8.47 -50.51
C LEU A 112 13.07 -7.49 -50.03
N ASP A 113 13.34 -6.46 -50.83
CA ASP A 113 14.17 -5.31 -50.42
C ASP A 113 13.36 -4.42 -49.47
N LEU A 114 13.48 -4.70 -48.17
CA LEU A 114 12.84 -3.92 -47.11
C LEU A 114 13.70 -2.72 -46.70
N LEU A 115 13.03 -1.63 -46.29
CA LEU A 115 13.69 -0.37 -45.91
C LEU A 115 14.49 -0.48 -44.60
N ALA A 116 13.98 -1.24 -43.62
CA ALA A 116 14.70 -1.50 -42.38
C ALA A 116 14.99 -2.99 -42.26
N SER A 117 16.29 -3.32 -42.22
CA SER A 117 16.72 -4.70 -42.08
C SER A 117 16.47 -5.27 -40.70
N ALA A 118 16.38 -6.60 -40.62
CA ALA A 118 16.24 -7.30 -39.35
C ALA A 118 17.33 -6.88 -38.34
N SER A 119 18.56 -6.62 -38.82
CA SER A 119 19.68 -6.15 -37.99
C SER A 119 19.41 -4.79 -37.32
N SER A 120 18.73 -3.87 -38.02
CA SER A 120 18.40 -2.54 -37.50
C SER A 120 17.32 -2.61 -36.41
N ILE A 121 16.36 -3.52 -36.54
CA ILE A 121 15.32 -3.77 -35.53
C ILE A 121 15.94 -4.41 -34.27
N ILE A 122 16.88 -5.35 -34.47
CA ILE A 122 17.62 -6.00 -33.37
C ILE A 122 18.49 -4.99 -32.62
N ALA A 123 19.11 -4.04 -33.32
CA ALA A 123 19.95 -3.00 -32.70
C ALA A 123 19.19 -2.12 -31.69
N CYS A 124 17.85 -2.07 -31.76
CA CYS A 124 17.03 -1.32 -30.81
C CYS A 124 16.64 -2.11 -29.54
N ILE A 125 16.93 -3.42 -29.47
CA ILE A 125 16.63 -4.26 -28.29
C ILE A 125 17.19 -3.68 -26.98
N PRO A 126 18.43 -3.13 -26.92
CA PRO A 126 18.96 -2.56 -25.69
C PRO A 126 18.10 -1.45 -25.08
N LEU A 127 17.28 -0.74 -25.87
CA LEU A 127 16.38 0.31 -25.39
C LEU A 127 15.16 -0.25 -24.64
N LEU A 128 14.72 -1.47 -24.95
CA LEU A 128 13.57 -2.13 -24.30
C LEU A 128 13.92 -2.69 -22.91
N ILE A 129 15.20 -2.99 -22.67
CA ILE A 129 15.70 -3.54 -21.40
C ILE A 129 15.43 -2.59 -20.22
N PRO A 130 15.90 -1.32 -20.21
CA PRO A 130 15.66 -0.42 -19.08
C PRO A 130 14.16 -0.12 -18.88
N ALA A 131 13.42 -0.01 -19.98
CA ALA A 131 11.97 0.25 -19.96
C ALA A 131 11.15 -0.90 -19.39
N THR A 132 11.69 -2.12 -19.35
CA THR A 132 11.03 -3.25 -18.69
C THR A 132 11.48 -3.42 -17.25
N ILE A 133 12.76 -3.19 -16.94
CA ILE A 133 13.30 -3.35 -15.58
C ILE A 133 12.72 -2.29 -14.62
N VAL A 134 12.71 -1.01 -15.00
CA VAL A 134 12.32 0.09 -14.10
C VAL A 134 10.87 -0.04 -13.56
N PRO A 135 9.84 -0.28 -14.39
CA PRO A 135 8.47 -0.45 -13.91
C PRO A 135 8.27 -1.72 -13.10
N LEU A 136 8.99 -2.79 -13.44
CA LEU A 136 8.95 -4.02 -12.66
C LEU A 136 9.45 -3.72 -11.25
N GLN A 137 10.66 -3.16 -11.10
CA GLN A 137 11.21 -2.79 -9.80
C GLN A 137 10.26 -1.91 -8.99
N LEU A 138 9.67 -0.88 -9.63
CA LEU A 138 8.69 -0.02 -8.98
C LEU A 138 7.45 -0.80 -8.49
N ASN A 139 6.90 -1.71 -9.30
CA ASN A 139 5.76 -2.53 -8.92
C ASN A 139 6.11 -3.53 -7.80
N TRP A 140 7.35 -4.05 -7.77
CA TRP A 140 7.84 -4.87 -6.66
C TRP A 140 7.90 -4.07 -5.36
N VAL A 141 8.45 -2.84 -5.40
CA VAL A 141 8.52 -1.94 -4.24
C VAL A 141 7.13 -1.52 -3.74
N VAL A 142 6.21 -1.19 -4.66
CA VAL A 142 4.83 -0.85 -4.30
C VAL A 142 4.09 -2.02 -3.66
N LYS A 143 4.38 -3.26 -4.08
CA LYS A 143 3.82 -4.45 -3.44
C LYS A 143 4.46 -4.79 -2.10
N SER A 144 5.74 -4.47 -1.89
CA SER A 144 6.44 -4.75 -0.64
C SER A 144 6.20 -3.70 0.45
N LEU A 145 5.80 -2.49 0.07
CA LEU A 145 5.43 -1.36 0.95
C LEU A 145 4.58 -1.74 2.17
N PRO A 146 3.43 -2.44 2.06
CA PRO A 146 2.62 -2.82 3.23
C PRO A 146 3.33 -3.81 4.17
N THR A 147 4.26 -4.61 3.66
CA THR A 147 5.09 -5.53 4.46
C THR A 147 6.17 -4.76 5.21
N LEU A 148 6.83 -3.81 4.54
CA LEU A 148 7.82 -2.94 5.16
C LEU A 148 7.19 -2.06 6.25
N GLN A 149 6.02 -1.49 5.99
CA GLN A 149 5.29 -0.67 6.96
C GLN A 149 4.92 -1.45 8.24
N ARG A 150 4.63 -2.75 8.14
CA ARG A 150 4.34 -3.63 9.30
C ARG A 150 5.58 -4.00 10.10
N VAL A 151 6.72 -4.19 9.44
CA VAL A 151 7.99 -4.48 10.11
C VAL A 151 8.49 -3.23 10.85
N ASP A 152 8.35 -2.06 10.22
CA ASP A 152 8.73 -0.77 10.80
C ASP A 152 7.91 -0.42 12.05
N SER A 153 6.58 -0.59 11.99
CA SER A 153 5.70 -0.31 13.13
C SER A 153 6.02 -1.17 14.36
N ASN A 154 6.51 -2.40 14.17
CA ASN A 154 6.82 -3.29 15.28
C ASN A 154 8.25 -3.07 15.81
N ALA A 155 9.22 -2.80 14.93
CA ALA A 155 10.62 -2.64 15.31
C ALA A 155 10.90 -1.35 16.10
N TYR A 156 10.14 -0.27 15.85
CA TYR A 156 10.32 1.00 16.57
C TYR A 156 9.61 1.04 17.93
N LEU A 157 8.54 0.26 18.14
CA LEU A 157 7.74 0.34 19.38
C LEU A 157 8.28 -0.55 20.51
N GLU A 158 8.91 -1.68 20.21
CA GLU A 158 9.37 -2.64 21.22
C GLU A 158 10.43 -2.11 22.20
N PRO A 159 11.55 -1.50 21.76
CA PRO A 159 12.60 -1.06 22.67
C PRO A 159 12.17 0.13 23.55
N ASP A 160 11.42 1.08 22.97
CA ASP A 160 10.98 2.28 23.68
C ASP A 160 9.86 1.98 24.68
N LEU A 161 8.94 1.05 24.35
CA LEU A 161 7.89 0.63 25.28
C LEU A 161 8.47 -0.11 26.49
N GLN A 162 9.45 -0.99 26.28
CA GLN A 162 10.13 -1.69 27.38
C GLN A 162 10.90 -0.70 28.27
N ARG A 163 11.59 0.27 27.66
CA ARG A 163 12.31 1.30 28.41
C ARG A 163 11.36 2.18 29.22
N TYR A 164 10.30 2.68 28.59
CA TYR A 164 9.27 3.50 29.23
C TYR A 164 8.58 2.79 30.40
N THR A 165 8.16 1.53 30.20
CA THR A 165 7.53 0.73 31.28
C THR A 165 8.49 0.48 32.43
N SER A 166 9.77 0.23 32.16
CA SER A 166 10.77 0.02 33.21
C SER A 166 11.07 1.29 34.02
N GLU A 167 11.13 2.45 33.36
CA GLU A 167 11.36 3.75 34.00
C GLU A 167 10.15 4.18 34.84
N MET A 168 8.94 4.02 34.30
CA MET A 168 7.69 4.27 35.01
C MET A 168 7.58 3.42 36.27
N THR A 169 7.94 2.14 36.19
CA THR A 169 7.87 1.22 37.34
C THR A 169 8.84 1.62 38.46
N LYS A 170 10.05 2.08 38.10
CA LYS A 170 11.03 2.60 39.07
C LYS A 170 10.54 3.89 39.73
N TRP A 171 10.00 4.81 38.94
CA TRP A 171 9.43 6.06 39.46
C TRP A 171 8.27 5.80 40.41
N LEU A 172 7.35 4.90 40.05
CA LEU A 172 6.22 4.51 40.89
C LEU A 172 6.68 3.89 42.21
N HIS A 173 7.71 3.02 42.18
CA HIS A 173 8.31 2.46 43.39
C HIS A 173 8.93 3.54 44.29
N SER A 174 9.61 4.53 43.71
CA SER A 174 10.21 5.62 44.49
C SER A 174 9.17 6.48 45.20
N LEU A 175 8.00 6.70 44.58
CA LEU A 175 6.89 7.42 45.20
C LEU A 175 6.22 6.59 46.31
N LEU A 176 6.11 5.28 46.13
CA LEU A 176 5.57 4.39 47.16
C LEU A 176 6.51 4.24 48.36
N GLN A 177 7.83 4.32 48.16
CA GLN A 177 8.81 4.33 49.24
C GLN A 177 8.80 5.61 50.08
N LEU A 178 8.24 6.70 49.56
CA LEU A 178 8.04 7.93 50.32
C LEU A 178 6.91 7.84 51.35
N VAL A 179 6.15 6.74 51.35
CA VAL A 179 5.11 6.45 52.31
C VAL A 179 5.71 5.61 53.43
N ASP A 180 5.92 6.20 54.61
CA ASP A 180 6.58 5.56 55.76
C ASP A 180 5.82 4.34 56.33
N ASP A 181 4.52 4.21 56.05
CA ASP A 181 3.68 3.10 56.51
C ASP A 181 3.52 2.01 55.43
N PRO A 182 4.02 0.78 55.65
CA PRO A 182 3.95 -0.31 54.67
C PRO A 182 2.51 -0.73 54.34
N THR A 183 1.56 -0.51 55.25
CA THR A 183 0.15 -0.84 55.02
C THR A 183 -0.50 0.15 54.05
N VAL A 184 -0.20 1.44 54.20
CA VAL A 184 -0.67 2.51 53.32
C VAL A 184 -0.03 2.38 51.93
N ALA A 185 1.26 2.05 51.87
CA ALA A 185 1.95 1.77 50.61
C ALA A 185 1.27 0.62 49.84
N LYS A 186 0.85 -0.45 50.54
CA LYS A 186 0.15 -1.57 49.90
C LYS A 186 -1.24 -1.21 49.39
N LEU A 187 -1.99 -0.39 50.13
CA LEU A 187 -3.28 0.12 49.69
C LEU A 187 -3.14 1.02 48.47
N MET A 188 -2.10 1.85 48.42
CA MET A 188 -1.78 2.70 47.28
C MET A 188 -1.40 1.89 46.04
N GLU A 189 -0.59 0.83 46.19
CA GLU A 189 -0.27 -0.09 45.09
C GLU A 189 -1.54 -0.74 44.50
N LEU A 190 -2.44 -1.23 45.37
CA LEU A 190 -3.71 -1.83 44.94
C LEU A 190 -4.61 -0.82 44.22
N ARG A 191 -4.65 0.42 44.70
CA ARG A 191 -5.40 1.52 44.05
C ARG A 191 -4.84 1.83 42.65
N LEU A 192 -3.52 1.89 42.50
CA LEU A 192 -2.87 2.14 41.21
C LEU A 192 -3.12 0.99 40.23
N ARG A 193 -3.06 -0.26 40.71
CA ARG A 193 -3.41 -1.43 39.90
C ARG A 193 -4.85 -1.39 39.41
N ASP A 194 -5.78 -0.97 40.26
CA ASP A 194 -7.19 -0.86 39.88
C ASP A 194 -7.43 0.27 38.88
N ALA A 195 -6.78 1.43 39.04
CA ALA A 195 -6.85 2.55 38.09
C ALA A 195 -6.47 2.12 36.67
N ILE A 196 -5.39 1.35 36.57
CA ILE A 196 -4.85 0.87 35.28
C ILE A 196 -5.75 -0.24 34.70
N ARG A 197 -6.17 -1.20 35.53
CA ARG A 197 -6.91 -2.38 35.06
C ARG A 197 -8.39 -2.09 34.79
N SER A 198 -8.97 -1.15 35.52
CA SER A 198 -10.41 -0.85 35.48
C SER A 198 -10.66 0.66 35.39
N PRO A 199 -10.26 1.32 34.29
CA PRO A 199 -10.32 2.78 34.16
C PRO A 199 -11.75 3.33 34.27
N LEU A 200 -12.76 2.59 33.79
CA LEU A 200 -14.15 3.03 33.93
C LEU A 200 -14.65 2.96 35.38
N LEU A 201 -13.99 2.20 36.26
CA LEU A 201 -14.34 2.12 37.68
C LEU A 201 -13.53 3.09 38.54
N ASP A 202 -12.65 3.90 37.93
CA ASP A 202 -11.85 4.90 38.62
C ASP A 202 -12.65 6.19 38.87
N VAL A 203 -13.63 6.09 39.76
CA VAL A 203 -14.46 7.23 40.20
C VAL A 203 -14.14 7.56 41.66
N PRO A 204 -14.06 8.85 42.07
CA PRO A 204 -13.66 9.23 43.42
C PRO A 204 -14.49 8.59 44.53
N GLU A 205 -15.82 8.51 44.33
CA GLU A 205 -16.77 7.95 45.30
C GLU A 205 -16.51 6.46 45.57
N LEU A 206 -16.37 5.68 44.50
CA LEU A 206 -16.07 4.26 44.57
C LEU A 206 -14.66 4.03 45.13
N THR A 207 -13.68 4.83 44.69
CA THR A 207 -12.29 4.77 45.16
C THR A 207 -12.20 4.88 46.68
N VAL A 208 -12.87 5.88 47.28
CA VAL A 208 -12.84 6.11 48.73
C VAL A 208 -13.52 4.95 49.47
N ALA A 209 -14.66 4.46 48.96
CA ALA A 209 -15.35 3.32 49.56
C ALA A 209 -14.50 2.03 49.53
N VAL A 210 -13.86 1.74 48.40
CA VAL A 210 -12.95 0.59 48.24
C VAL A 210 -11.74 0.71 49.15
N TRP A 211 -11.16 1.91 49.26
CA TRP A 211 -10.03 2.17 50.15
C TRP A 211 -10.39 1.87 51.60
N ARG A 212 -11.52 2.41 52.09
CA ARG A 212 -11.99 2.17 53.47
C ARG A 212 -12.29 0.69 53.72
N ALA A 213 -12.97 0.02 52.80
CA ALA A 213 -13.28 -1.40 52.93
C ALA A 213 -12.00 -2.26 53.01
N ARG A 214 -10.99 -1.98 52.18
CA ARG A 214 -9.69 -2.68 52.21
C ARG A 214 -8.89 -2.37 53.47
N ALA A 215 -8.90 -1.13 53.94
CA ALA A 215 -8.29 -0.75 55.21
C ALA A 215 -8.94 -1.48 56.39
N ALA A 216 -10.25 -1.77 56.30
CA ALA A 216 -10.99 -2.60 57.25
C ALA A 216 -10.78 -4.12 57.07
N GLY A 217 -9.98 -4.56 56.09
CA GLY A 217 -9.64 -5.98 55.84
C GLY A 217 -10.48 -6.68 54.77
N SER A 218 -11.37 -5.97 54.07
CA SER A 218 -12.24 -6.54 53.03
C SER A 218 -11.47 -6.82 51.73
N ARG A 219 -11.75 -7.95 51.07
CA ARG A 219 -11.15 -8.28 49.76
C ARG A 219 -12.03 -7.77 48.62
N VAL A 220 -11.60 -6.70 47.97
CA VAL A 220 -12.33 -6.08 46.84
C VAL A 220 -11.62 -6.34 45.50
N THR A 221 -12.36 -6.83 44.51
CA THR A 221 -11.88 -7.07 43.14
C THR A 221 -12.69 -6.25 42.13
N LEU A 222 -12.01 -5.43 41.33
CA LEU A 222 -12.60 -4.62 40.27
C LEU A 222 -12.17 -5.18 38.91
N ILE A 223 -13.12 -5.37 37.99
CA ILE A 223 -12.88 -5.89 36.63
C ILE A 223 -13.65 -5.02 35.64
N ASP A 224 -12.95 -4.54 34.62
CA ASP A 224 -13.52 -3.79 33.50
C ASP A 224 -13.28 -4.54 32.18
N ASP A 225 -14.30 -5.24 31.69
CA ASP A 225 -14.25 -5.89 30.36
C ASP A 225 -14.86 -5.01 29.26
N ARG A 226 -15.21 -3.75 29.57
CA ARG A 226 -15.93 -2.85 28.65
C ARG A 226 -15.03 -1.81 28.00
N SER A 227 -13.96 -1.39 28.69
CA SER A 227 -12.95 -0.48 28.13
C SER A 227 -12.38 -0.99 26.79
N PRO A 228 -12.24 -0.13 25.75
CA PRO A 228 -12.32 1.33 25.76
C PRO A 228 -13.70 1.91 25.40
N THR A 229 -14.76 1.11 25.43
CA THR A 229 -16.11 1.55 25.00
C THR A 229 -16.70 2.56 26.00
N CYS A 230 -17.38 3.61 25.51
CA CYS A 230 -17.99 4.62 26.35
C CYS A 230 -19.07 4.01 27.28
N ALA A 231 -19.11 4.45 28.54
CA ALA A 231 -20.07 4.01 29.52
C ALA A 231 -21.44 4.68 29.30
N ASP A 232 -22.53 3.93 29.50
CA ASP A 232 -23.87 4.52 29.62
C ASP A 232 -23.95 5.30 30.96
N PRO A 233 -24.16 6.63 30.95
CA PRO A 233 -24.12 7.45 32.16
C PRO A 233 -25.12 7.02 33.25
N GLU A 234 -26.31 6.56 32.87
CA GLU A 234 -27.36 6.20 33.85
C GLU A 234 -27.11 4.85 34.49
N GLU A 235 -26.76 3.83 33.71
CA GLU A 235 -26.45 2.50 34.24
C GLU A 235 -25.15 2.50 35.04
N HIS A 236 -24.17 3.30 34.61
CA HIS A 236 -22.87 3.43 35.27
C HIS A 236 -22.99 4.08 36.65
N SER A 237 -23.75 5.17 36.78
CA SER A 237 -23.99 5.81 38.07
C SER A 237 -24.78 4.91 39.03
N LYS A 238 -25.80 4.19 38.54
CA LYS A 238 -26.55 3.22 39.34
C LYS A 238 -25.68 2.09 39.89
N ILE A 239 -24.78 1.53 39.08
CA ILE A 239 -23.90 0.45 39.56
C ILE A 239 -22.85 0.95 40.56
N ILE A 240 -22.33 2.17 40.37
CA ILE A 240 -21.40 2.80 41.34
C ILE A 240 -22.10 2.97 42.68
N ALA A 241 -23.31 3.55 42.70
CA ALA A 241 -24.09 3.74 43.91
C ALA A 241 -24.38 2.41 44.63
N ASN A 242 -24.81 1.39 43.88
CA ASN A 242 -25.05 0.05 44.44
C ASN A 242 -23.78 -0.59 45.02
N ALA A 243 -22.63 -0.37 44.38
CA ALA A 243 -21.35 -0.89 44.86
C ALA A 243 -20.88 -0.15 46.12
N THR A 244 -21.04 1.18 46.18
CA THR A 244 -20.72 1.97 47.38
C THR A 244 -21.60 1.58 48.57
N ASP A 245 -22.89 1.34 48.35
CA ASP A 245 -23.81 0.88 49.39
C ASP A 245 -23.48 -0.52 49.89
N ALA A 246 -23.05 -1.42 48.99
CA ALA A 246 -22.57 -2.74 49.37
C ALA A 246 -21.28 -2.66 50.18
N LEU A 247 -20.33 -1.80 49.80
CA LEU A 247 -19.08 -1.58 50.53
C LEU A 247 -19.30 -0.98 51.92
N ALA A 248 -20.31 -0.12 52.09
CA ALA A 248 -20.67 0.46 53.38
C ALA A 248 -21.10 -0.60 54.42
N LYS A 249 -21.53 -1.79 53.97
CA LYS A 249 -21.90 -2.92 54.84
C LYS A 249 -20.69 -3.75 55.32
N ASN A 250 -19.47 -3.35 54.95
CA ASN A 250 -18.21 -4.04 55.28
C ASN A 250 -18.22 -5.54 54.92
N PRO A 251 -18.42 -5.89 53.63
CA PRO A 251 -18.42 -7.28 53.19
C PRO A 251 -17.02 -7.89 53.31
N HIS A 252 -16.92 -9.18 53.65
CA HIS A 252 -15.63 -9.87 53.64
C HIS A 252 -15.03 -9.92 52.23
N THR A 253 -15.89 -10.08 51.22
CA THR A 253 -15.50 -10.13 49.81
C THR A 253 -16.47 -9.35 48.94
N LEU A 254 -15.94 -8.56 47.99
CA LEU A 254 -16.75 -7.88 46.98
C LEU A 254 -16.08 -7.95 45.61
N THR A 255 -16.84 -8.34 44.60
CA THR A 255 -16.41 -8.36 43.19
C THR A 255 -17.37 -7.53 42.36
N LEU A 256 -16.85 -6.49 41.72
CA LEU A 256 -17.55 -5.67 40.74
C LEU A 256 -16.93 -5.90 39.37
N ARG A 257 -17.75 -6.30 38.39
CA ARG A 257 -17.32 -6.56 37.02
C ARG A 257 -18.22 -5.85 36.03
N LEU A 258 -17.66 -4.94 35.23
CA LEU A 258 -18.33 -4.38 34.05
C LEU A 258 -18.30 -5.41 32.92
N LEU A 259 -19.43 -5.60 32.24
CA LEU A 259 -19.57 -6.57 31.16
C LEU A 259 -19.31 -5.92 29.80
N PRO A 260 -18.78 -6.69 28.82
CA PRO A 260 -18.53 -6.18 27.47
C PRO A 260 -19.83 -5.72 26.80
N ALA A 261 -19.70 -4.80 25.84
CA ALA A 261 -20.84 -4.28 25.08
C ALA A 261 -21.62 -5.42 24.37
N GLY A 262 -22.95 -5.29 24.30
CA GLY A 262 -23.83 -6.28 23.66
C GLY A 262 -24.33 -7.42 24.57
N ARG A 263 -24.09 -7.33 25.89
CA ARG A 263 -24.70 -8.23 26.89
C ARG A 263 -25.98 -7.62 27.46
N ASP A 264 -26.93 -8.47 27.85
CA ASP A 264 -28.22 -8.08 28.46
C ASP A 264 -28.09 -7.35 29.81
N ARG A 265 -26.90 -7.38 30.42
CA ARG A 265 -26.61 -6.74 31.71
C ARG A 265 -25.37 -5.87 31.59
N TYR A 266 -25.41 -4.71 32.22
CA TYR A 266 -24.32 -3.75 32.25
C TYR A 266 -23.12 -4.23 33.08
N ALA A 267 -23.40 -4.76 34.26
CA ALA A 267 -22.40 -5.16 35.24
C ALA A 267 -22.89 -6.32 36.12
N SER A 268 -21.97 -6.94 36.82
CA SER A 268 -22.26 -7.90 37.90
C SER A 268 -21.57 -7.47 39.18
N LEU A 269 -22.34 -7.44 40.27
CA LEU A 269 -21.89 -7.17 41.62
C LEU A 269 -22.16 -8.40 42.48
N ARG A 270 -21.13 -8.94 43.13
CA ARG A 270 -21.22 -10.09 44.04
C ARG A 270 -20.49 -9.77 45.33
N TRP A 271 -21.13 -9.97 46.47
CA TRP A 271 -20.51 -9.75 47.78
C TRP A 271 -21.04 -10.72 48.83
N ASN A 272 -20.20 -10.99 49.83
CA ASN A 272 -20.47 -11.81 51.03
C ASN A 272 -19.78 -11.17 52.22
#